data_AF-A0A2N6C415-F1
#
_entry.id   AF-A0A2N6C415-F1
#
_cell.length_a   1.000
_cell.length_b   1.000
_cell.length_c   1.000
_cell.angle_alpha   90.00
_cell.angle_beta   90.00
_cell.angle_gamma   90.00
#
_symmetry.space_group_name_H-M   'P 1'
#
loop_
_entity.id
_entity.type
_entity.pdbx_description
1 polymer ?
#
loop_
_entity_poly.entity_id
_entity_poly.type
_entity_poly.pdbx_seq_one_letter_code
_entity_poly.pdbx_strand_id
1 'polypeptide(L)'
;MTSSKESCSTENLQGVANELRSLAGQIESGRLTVGGVGLSLCEAVSLKVKQKLVGGRVKVELSLTASLAEHAAPAASSKKSSSSPAAGAEQRRRPPSKNKKPRPYEEKKRKKQIARLWREISRDITAATAPAPAVVAELLSLCRQYGEAAAHQWQPLWQESVEGMERLVEQARQGDFQAAARLVDAVNAQKKSCHRRFK
;
A
#
# COMPACT_ATOMS: atom_id res chain seq x y z
N MET A 1 -40.64 -31.54 -8.59
CA MET A 1 -39.40 -30.75 -8.81
C MET A 1 -39.79 -29.36 -9.26
N THR A 2 -39.98 -28.42 -8.33
CA THR A 2 -40.37 -27.03 -8.64
C THR A 2 -39.11 -26.18 -8.77
N SER A 3 -38.75 -25.86 -10.02
CA SER A 3 -37.65 -24.94 -10.33
C SER A 3 -38.15 -23.51 -10.13
N SER A 4 -37.90 -22.95 -8.94
CA SER A 4 -38.17 -21.54 -8.65
C SER A 4 -37.18 -20.68 -9.43
N LYS A 5 -37.66 -20.04 -10.51
CA LYS A 5 -36.94 -18.99 -11.23
C LYS A 5 -36.78 -17.78 -10.30
N GLU A 6 -35.59 -17.61 -9.74
CA GLU A 6 -35.18 -16.36 -9.09
C GLU A 6 -35.25 -15.23 -10.13
N SER A 7 -36.30 -14.42 -10.04
CA SER A 7 -36.44 -13.20 -10.84
C SER A 7 -35.48 -12.17 -10.29
N CYS A 8 -34.38 -11.92 -11.01
CA CYS A 8 -33.45 -10.85 -10.71
C CYS A 8 -34.20 -9.50 -10.87
N SER A 9 -34.60 -8.89 -9.75
CA SER A 9 -35.37 -7.65 -9.76
C SER A 9 -34.59 -6.53 -10.44
N THR A 10 -35.08 -6.10 -11.61
CA THR A 10 -34.51 -5.06 -12.47
C THR A 10 -34.47 -3.68 -11.80
N GLU A 11 -35.32 -3.46 -10.79
CA GLU A 11 -35.39 -2.22 -10.01
C GLU A 11 -34.04 -1.85 -9.36
N ASN A 12 -33.25 -2.85 -8.95
CA ASN A 12 -31.94 -2.63 -8.34
C ASN A 12 -30.90 -2.16 -9.38
N LEU A 13 -30.98 -2.65 -10.62
CA LEU A 13 -30.05 -2.26 -11.69
C LEU A 13 -30.26 -0.81 -12.13
N GLN A 14 -31.52 -0.35 -12.17
CA GLN A 14 -31.82 1.03 -12.53
C GLN A 14 -31.29 2.01 -11.47
N GLY A 15 -31.42 1.67 -10.18
CA GLY A 15 -30.85 2.45 -9.08
C GLY A 15 -29.33 2.59 -9.22
N VAL A 16 -28.63 1.48 -9.40
CA VAL A 16 -27.16 1.47 -9.60
C VAL A 16 -26.75 2.29 -10.83
N ALA A 17 -27.49 2.16 -11.95
CA ALA A 17 -27.20 2.93 -13.17
C ALA A 17 -27.35 4.45 -12.94
N ASN A 18 -28.37 4.85 -12.18
CA ASN A 18 -28.58 6.26 -11.84
C ASN A 18 -27.49 6.81 -10.92
N GLU A 19 -27.04 6.03 -9.94
CA GLU A 19 -25.92 6.42 -9.07
C GLU A 19 -24.62 6.58 -9.85
N LEU A 20 -24.30 5.65 -10.76
CA LEU A 20 -23.11 5.74 -11.61
C LEU A 20 -23.17 6.94 -12.56
N ARG A 21 -24.34 7.25 -13.11
CA ARG A 21 -24.54 8.42 -13.99
C ARG A 21 -24.39 9.74 -13.21
N SER A 22 -24.91 9.80 -11.99
CA SER A 22 -24.70 10.94 -11.08
C SER A 22 -23.23 11.14 -10.71
N LEU A 23 -22.52 10.05 -10.39
CA LEU A 23 -21.07 10.09 -10.13
C LEU A 23 -20.28 10.58 -11.34
N ALA A 24 -20.62 10.12 -12.54
CA ALA A 24 -20.00 10.57 -13.78
C ALA A 24 -20.19 12.08 -14.00
N GLY A 25 -21.42 12.59 -13.81
CA GLY A 25 -21.70 14.03 -13.93
C GLY A 25 -20.95 14.88 -12.90
N GLN A 26 -20.78 14.37 -11.67
CA GLN A 26 -19.96 15.04 -10.64
C GLN A 26 -18.48 15.12 -11.05
N ILE A 27 -17.91 14.03 -11.56
CA ILE A 27 -16.52 14.01 -12.06
C ILE A 27 -16.36 14.97 -13.23
N GLU A 28 -17.30 14.98 -14.18
CA GLU A 28 -17.30 15.88 -15.34
C GLU A 28 -17.36 17.37 -14.93
N SER A 29 -18.15 17.69 -13.91
CA SER A 29 -18.21 19.05 -13.33
C SER A 29 -16.97 19.46 -12.53
N GLY A 30 -16.03 18.54 -12.28
CA GLY A 30 -14.89 18.76 -11.40
C GLY A 30 -15.27 18.92 -9.92
N ARG A 31 -16.47 18.49 -9.51
CA ARG A 31 -16.96 18.60 -8.13
C ARG A 31 -17.57 17.29 -7.63
N LEU A 32 -16.98 16.71 -6.60
CA LEU A 32 -17.42 15.44 -6.00
C LEU A 32 -18.07 15.68 -4.64
N THR A 33 -19.22 15.05 -4.38
CA THR A 33 -19.86 15.11 -3.05
C THR A 33 -19.54 13.86 -2.25
N VAL A 34 -18.85 14.00 -1.12
CA VAL A 34 -18.49 12.90 -0.22
C VAL A 34 -19.02 13.20 1.17
N GLY A 35 -19.96 12.38 1.68
CA GLY A 35 -20.57 12.58 3.00
C GLY A 35 -21.32 13.91 3.13
N GLY A 36 -21.89 14.42 2.03
CA GLY A 36 -22.56 15.73 1.98
C GLY A 36 -21.63 16.94 1.77
N VAL A 37 -20.32 16.74 1.75
CA VAL A 37 -19.33 17.80 1.51
C VAL A 37 -18.95 17.84 0.04
N GLY A 38 -19.09 19.01 -0.60
CA GLY A 38 -18.66 19.23 -1.98
C GLY A 38 -17.16 19.53 -2.06
N LEU A 39 -16.43 18.71 -2.81
CA LEU A 39 -14.98 18.77 -2.99
C LEU A 39 -14.67 19.13 -4.43
N SER A 40 -13.79 20.11 -4.66
CA SER A 40 -13.34 20.47 -6.00
C SER A 40 -12.12 19.65 -6.40
N LEU A 41 -12.19 19.01 -7.56
CA LEU A 41 -11.13 18.17 -8.13
C LEU A 41 -10.19 19.04 -8.98
N CYS A 42 -8.88 18.88 -8.81
CA CYS A 42 -7.86 19.51 -9.64
C CYS A 42 -7.30 18.55 -10.70
N GLU A 43 -6.54 19.12 -11.65
CA GLU A 43 -5.97 18.62 -12.93
C GLU A 43 -5.48 17.16 -13.05
N ALA A 44 -5.43 16.37 -11.97
CA ALA A 44 -5.06 14.96 -12.03
C ALA A 44 -6.12 14.09 -11.36
N VAL A 45 -6.87 13.38 -12.20
CA VAL A 45 -7.83 12.35 -11.78
C VAL A 45 -7.40 11.01 -12.38
N SER A 46 -7.00 10.06 -11.54
CA SER A 46 -6.80 8.68 -11.94
C SER A 46 -8.06 7.87 -11.62
N LEU A 47 -8.73 7.38 -12.67
CA LEU A 47 -9.86 6.47 -12.54
C LEU A 47 -9.42 5.05 -12.90
N LYS A 48 -9.64 4.10 -11.98
CA LYS A 48 -9.42 2.68 -12.20
C LYS A 48 -10.73 1.93 -12.09
N VAL A 49 -11.13 1.26 -13.18
CA VAL A 49 -12.27 0.34 -13.20
C VAL A 49 -11.75 -1.09 -13.24
N LYS A 50 -12.23 -1.93 -12.32
CA LYS A 50 -11.95 -3.37 -12.31
C LYS A 50 -13.26 -4.14 -12.35
N GLN A 51 -13.35 -5.09 -13.28
CA GLN A 51 -14.49 -6.00 -13.39
C GLN A 51 -14.00 -7.43 -13.19
N LYS A 52 -14.73 -8.22 -12.41
CA LYS A 52 -14.40 -9.62 -12.14
C LYS A 52 -15.66 -10.47 -12.02
N LEU A 53 -15.61 -11.70 -12.53
CA LEU A 53 -16.60 -12.72 -12.23
C LEU A 53 -16.13 -13.55 -11.03
N VAL A 54 -16.92 -13.59 -9.96
CA VAL A 54 -16.59 -14.34 -8.73
C VAL A 54 -17.82 -15.13 -8.30
N GLY A 55 -17.75 -16.47 -8.41
CA GLY A 55 -18.83 -17.36 -7.98
C GLY A 55 -20.17 -17.07 -8.67
N GLY A 56 -20.16 -16.87 -9.99
CA GLY A 56 -21.36 -16.58 -10.78
C GLY A 56 -21.90 -15.15 -10.66
N ARG A 57 -21.20 -14.26 -9.95
CA ARG A 57 -21.59 -12.84 -9.80
C ARG A 57 -20.58 -11.91 -10.45
N VAL A 58 -21.07 -10.87 -11.11
CA VAL A 58 -20.23 -9.77 -11.62
C VAL A 58 -19.95 -8.80 -10.49
N LYS A 59 -18.67 -8.56 -10.21
CA LYS A 59 -18.20 -7.53 -9.28
C LYS A 59 -17.51 -6.43 -10.07
N VAL A 60 -18.01 -5.20 -9.94
CA VAL A 60 -17.40 -3.99 -10.48
C VAL A 60 -16.85 -3.16 -9.31
N GLU A 61 -15.60 -2.72 -9.42
CA GLU A 61 -14.94 -1.85 -8.43
C GLU A 61 -14.40 -0.62 -9.18
N LEU A 62 -14.88 0.57 -8.78
CA LEU A 62 -14.39 1.86 -9.26
C LEU A 62 -13.50 2.47 -8.18
N SER A 63 -12.34 2.99 -8.56
CA SER A 63 -11.44 3.71 -7.67
C SER A 63 -11.00 5.00 -8.34
N LEU A 64 -11.32 6.12 -7.71
CA LEU A 64 -10.96 7.45 -8.15
C LEU A 64 -9.90 8.01 -7.19
N THR A 65 -8.78 8.49 -7.74
CA THR A 65 -7.78 9.24 -6.98
C THR A 65 -7.62 10.60 -7.64
N ALA A 66 -7.84 11.65 -6.87
CA ALA A 66 -7.75 13.02 -7.37
C ALA A 66 -7.06 13.92 -6.34
N SER A 67 -6.31 14.90 -6.83
CA SER A 67 -5.84 16.01 -6.00
C SER A 67 -7.02 16.93 -5.71
N LEU A 68 -7.23 17.27 -4.44
CA LEU A 68 -8.23 18.26 -4.06
C LEU A 68 -7.65 19.65 -4.26
N ALA A 69 -8.46 20.57 -4.78
CA ALA A 69 -8.14 21.99 -4.67
C ALA A 69 -8.07 22.29 -3.17
N GLU A 70 -6.88 22.63 -2.66
CA GLU A 70 -6.78 23.18 -1.32
C GLU A 70 -7.78 24.34 -1.26
N HIS A 71 -8.73 24.27 -0.31
CA HIS A 71 -9.61 25.39 -0.03
C HIS A 71 -8.72 26.59 0.25
N ALA A 72 -8.64 27.51 -0.71
CA ALA A 72 -7.87 28.73 -0.59
C ALA A 72 -8.39 29.50 0.64
N ALA A 73 -7.68 29.35 1.76
CA ALA A 73 -7.69 30.35 2.80
C ALA A 73 -7.13 31.65 2.18
N PRO A 74 -7.70 32.83 2.50
CA PRO A 74 -7.29 34.08 1.88
C PRO A 74 -5.80 34.34 2.13
N ALA A 75 -5.13 34.73 1.05
CA ALA A 75 -3.69 34.76 0.87
C ALA A 75 -2.93 35.62 1.91
N ALA A 76 -1.88 35.02 2.49
CA ALA A 76 -0.71 35.76 2.94
C ALA A 76 0.56 35.07 2.43
N SER A 77 1.32 35.84 1.67
CA SER A 77 2.53 35.49 0.93
C SER A 77 3.60 34.77 1.75
N SER A 78 4.22 33.72 1.19
CA SER A 78 5.64 33.72 0.80
C SER A 78 6.18 32.34 0.40
N LYS A 79 6.90 32.34 -0.74
CA LYS A 79 8.06 31.52 -1.14
C LYS A 79 7.99 29.98 -1.08
N LYS A 80 7.85 29.40 -2.29
CA LYS A 80 8.74 28.41 -2.94
C LYS A 80 9.32 27.30 -2.03
N SER A 81 8.71 26.11 -2.08
CA SER A 81 9.46 24.85 -2.03
C SER A 81 8.66 23.71 -2.65
N SER A 82 9.25 23.09 -3.65
CA SER A 82 8.85 21.84 -4.28
C SER A 82 8.79 20.69 -3.27
N SER A 83 7.62 20.07 -3.11
CA SER A 83 7.55 18.72 -2.56
C SER A 83 6.34 17.97 -3.11
N SER A 84 6.65 16.86 -3.77
CA SER A 84 5.73 15.88 -4.33
C SER A 84 5.14 15.03 -3.21
N PRO A 85 3.80 14.86 -3.07
CA PRO A 85 3.26 14.03 -2.00
C PRO A 85 3.03 12.58 -2.43
N ALA A 86 3.59 11.70 -1.62
CA ALA A 86 3.54 10.26 -1.71
C ALA A 86 2.12 9.70 -1.54
N ALA A 87 1.81 8.74 -2.42
CA ALA A 87 0.58 7.96 -2.46
C ALA A 87 0.23 7.30 -1.10
N GLY A 88 -0.90 7.71 -0.53
CA GLY A 88 -1.53 7.08 0.62
C GLY A 88 -2.08 5.68 0.27
N ALA A 89 -1.37 4.64 0.71
CA ALA A 89 -1.79 3.26 0.58
C ALA A 89 -2.80 2.89 1.69
N GLU A 90 -4.08 3.20 1.48
CA GLU A 90 -5.14 2.73 2.38
C GLU A 90 -5.39 1.23 2.17
N GLN A 91 -4.84 0.45 3.10
CA GLN A 91 -4.75 -0.99 3.12
C GLN A 91 -6.12 -1.64 3.37
N ARG A 92 -7.00 -1.68 2.37
CA ARG A 92 -8.28 -2.40 2.48
C ARG A 92 -8.06 -3.91 2.58
N ARG A 93 -8.53 -4.46 3.70
CA ARG A 93 -8.43 -5.87 4.10
C ARG A 93 -9.22 -6.74 3.11
N ARG A 94 -8.50 -7.59 2.35
CA ARG A 94 -9.12 -8.71 1.62
C ARG A 94 -9.88 -9.61 2.60
N PRO A 95 -11.07 -10.15 2.23
CA PRO A 95 -11.67 -11.24 2.98
C PRO A 95 -10.71 -12.44 3.00
N PRO A 96 -10.55 -13.13 4.15
CA PRO A 96 -9.63 -14.25 4.27
C PRO A 96 -10.02 -15.33 3.27
N SER A 97 -9.07 -15.77 2.42
CA SER A 97 -9.29 -16.91 1.53
C SER A 97 -9.59 -18.13 2.39
N LYS A 98 -10.76 -18.75 2.20
CA LYS A 98 -11.31 -19.83 3.05
C LYS A 98 -10.44 -21.09 3.17
N ASN A 99 -9.32 -21.18 2.43
CA ASN A 99 -8.44 -22.35 2.40
C ASN A 99 -7.04 -22.12 2.98
N LYS A 100 -6.78 -21.00 3.68
CA LYS A 100 -5.47 -20.81 4.34
C LYS A 100 -5.55 -21.29 5.79
N LYS A 101 -4.82 -22.37 6.10
CA LYS A 101 -4.52 -22.76 7.49
C LYS A 101 -4.07 -21.50 8.24
N PRO A 102 -4.64 -21.21 9.43
CA PRO A 102 -4.25 -20.04 10.20
C PRO A 102 -2.76 -20.09 10.45
N ARG A 103 -2.03 -19.04 10.04
CA ARG A 103 -0.61 -18.93 10.38
C ARG A 103 -0.48 -18.82 11.90
N PRO A 104 0.55 -19.41 12.50
CA PRO A 104 0.85 -19.20 13.91
C PRO A 104 0.84 -17.70 14.23
N TYR A 105 0.13 -17.30 15.29
CA TYR A 105 -0.07 -15.92 15.68
C TYR A 105 1.27 -15.15 15.77
N GLU A 106 2.31 -15.82 16.26
CA GLU A 106 3.67 -15.29 16.40
C GLU A 106 4.34 -14.93 15.07
N GLU A 107 4.14 -15.71 13.99
CA GLU A 107 4.73 -15.40 12.68
C GLU A 107 4.16 -14.08 12.12
N LYS A 108 2.84 -13.89 12.29
CA LYS A 108 2.16 -12.67 11.86
C LYS A 108 2.62 -11.46 12.67
N LYS A 109 2.82 -11.63 13.98
CA LYS A 109 3.35 -10.59 14.88
C LYS A 109 4.79 -10.21 14.48
N ARG A 110 5.67 -11.21 14.31
CA ARG A 110 7.06 -11.02 13.88
C ARG A 110 7.16 -10.27 12.55
N LYS A 111 6.40 -10.70 11.53
CA LYS A 111 6.39 -10.02 10.22
C LYS A 111 5.94 -8.56 10.31
N LYS A 112 4.94 -8.26 11.16
CA LYS A 112 4.50 -6.87 11.39
C LYS A 112 5.60 -6.05 12.07
N GLN A 113 6.29 -6.61 13.05
CA GLN A 113 7.38 -5.94 13.76
C GLN A 113 8.55 -5.64 12.81
N ILE A 114 9.00 -6.62 12.01
CA ILE A 114 10.01 -6.42 10.95
C ILE A 114 9.59 -5.29 10.01
N ALA A 115 8.32 -5.26 9.56
CA ALA A 115 7.82 -4.23 8.66
C ALA A 115 7.71 -2.84 9.32
N ARG A 116 7.56 -2.76 10.65
CA ARG A 116 7.60 -1.51 11.40
C ARG A 116 9.04 -0.99 11.47
N LEU A 117 9.97 -1.79 12.00
CA LEU A 117 11.37 -1.42 12.18
C LEU A 117 12.04 -1.07 10.84
N TRP A 118 11.74 -1.81 9.77
CA TRP A 118 12.25 -1.48 8.43
C TRP A 118 11.79 -0.10 7.94
N ARG A 119 10.54 0.29 8.19
CA ARG A 119 10.03 1.62 7.82
C ARG A 119 10.71 2.73 8.62
N GLU A 120 10.96 2.47 9.90
CA GLU A 120 11.69 3.39 10.78
C GLU A 120 13.11 3.62 10.27
N ILE A 121 13.89 2.56 10.06
CA ILE A 121 15.24 2.64 9.48
C ILE A 121 15.22 3.33 8.11
N SER A 122 14.30 2.96 7.21
CA SER A 122 14.22 3.57 5.87
C SER A 122 13.96 5.08 5.95
N ARG A 123 13.10 5.51 6.88
CA ARG A 123 12.81 6.93 7.12
C ARG A 123 14.04 7.65 7.64
N ASP A 124 14.75 7.08 8.62
CA ASP A 124 15.93 7.70 9.22
C ASP A 124 17.04 7.88 8.17
N ILE A 125 17.29 6.86 7.33
CA ILE A 125 18.20 6.96 6.18
C ILE A 125 17.79 8.06 5.19
N THR A 126 16.50 8.16 4.87
CA THR A 126 15.96 9.19 3.98
C THR A 126 16.16 10.60 4.56
N ALA A 127 16.10 10.72 5.89
CA ALA A 127 16.37 11.95 6.62
C ALA A 127 17.87 12.18 6.89
N ALA A 128 18.76 11.44 6.23
CA ALA A 128 20.22 11.49 6.42
C ALA A 128 20.62 11.34 7.91
N THR A 129 19.91 10.50 8.65
CA THR A 129 20.12 10.24 10.06
C THR A 129 20.50 8.77 10.27
N ALA A 130 21.55 8.52 11.06
CA ALA A 130 21.95 7.17 11.39
C ALA A 130 20.86 6.49 12.24
N PRO A 131 20.36 5.30 11.86
CA PRO A 131 19.35 4.61 12.66
C PRO A 131 19.89 4.22 14.04
N ALA A 132 19.04 4.26 15.06
CA ALA A 132 19.44 3.90 16.42
C ALA A 132 19.98 2.45 16.50
N PRO A 133 21.13 2.19 17.15
CA PRO A 133 21.73 0.86 17.20
C PRO A 133 20.80 -0.23 17.75
N ALA A 134 19.96 0.10 18.73
CA ALA A 134 18.98 -0.82 19.30
C ALA A 134 17.90 -1.25 18.28
N VAL A 135 17.42 -0.32 17.45
CA VAL A 135 16.42 -0.58 16.40
C VAL A 135 17.00 -1.49 15.32
N VAL A 136 18.27 -1.27 14.95
CA VAL A 136 18.99 -2.13 14.00
C VAL A 136 19.17 -3.54 14.56
N ALA A 137 19.66 -3.67 15.79
CA ALA A 137 19.87 -4.96 16.43
C ALA A 137 18.56 -5.76 16.54
N GLU A 138 17.46 -5.10 16.90
CA GLU A 138 16.13 -5.71 16.95
C GLU A 138 15.67 -6.19 15.56
N LEU A 139 15.81 -5.36 14.52
CA LEU A 139 15.44 -5.74 13.15
C LEU A 139 16.20 -6.98 12.69
N LEU A 140 17.53 -6.97 12.81
CA LEU A 140 18.37 -8.07 12.33
C LEU A 140 18.09 -9.36 13.10
N SER A 141 17.89 -9.29 14.43
CA SER A 141 17.50 -10.43 15.25
C SER A 141 16.16 -11.03 14.78
N LEU A 142 15.13 -10.20 14.58
CA LEU A 142 13.84 -10.67 14.10
C LEU A 142 13.92 -11.25 12.68
N CYS A 143 14.76 -10.67 11.82
CA CYS A 143 14.97 -11.18 10.47
C CYS A 143 15.60 -12.58 10.47
N ARG A 144 16.60 -12.82 11.33
CA ARG A 144 17.24 -14.14 11.48
C ARG A 144 16.26 -15.17 12.02
N GLN A 145 15.53 -14.85 13.10
CA GLN A 145 14.48 -15.72 13.65
C GLN A 145 13.35 -16.01 12.66
N TYR A 146 12.99 -15.05 11.79
CA TYR A 146 12.01 -15.28 10.74
C TYR A 146 12.56 -16.19 9.64
N GLY A 147 13.85 -16.07 9.31
CA GLY A 147 14.54 -16.89 8.33
C GLY A 147 14.55 -18.38 8.69
N GLU A 148 14.74 -18.71 9.97
CA GLU A 148 14.68 -20.10 10.48
C GLU A 148 13.33 -20.80 10.21
N ALA A 149 12.24 -20.03 10.20
CA ALA A 149 10.88 -20.52 9.95
C ALA A 149 10.43 -20.34 8.49
N ALA A 150 11.25 -19.73 7.63
CA ALA A 150 10.89 -19.48 6.25
C ALA A 150 10.98 -20.76 5.42
N ALA A 151 10.15 -20.88 4.38
CA ALA A 151 10.24 -21.99 3.45
C ALA A 151 11.62 -21.98 2.75
N HIS A 152 12.24 -23.16 2.60
CA HIS A 152 13.59 -23.32 2.03
C HIS A 152 13.78 -22.61 0.69
N GLN A 153 12.77 -22.63 -0.18
CA GLN A 153 12.76 -21.94 -1.47
C GLN A 153 12.89 -20.39 -1.39
N TRP A 154 12.62 -19.78 -0.23
CA TRP A 154 12.74 -18.33 -0.01
C TRP A 154 14.05 -17.97 0.69
N GLN A 155 14.75 -18.94 1.29
CA GLN A 155 15.89 -18.70 2.15
C GLN A 155 17.03 -17.94 1.45
N PRO A 156 17.46 -18.25 0.21
CA PRO A 156 18.53 -17.50 -0.45
C PRO A 156 18.17 -16.03 -0.67
N LEU A 157 16.94 -15.77 -1.13
CA LEU A 157 16.44 -14.40 -1.35
C LEU A 157 16.21 -13.66 -0.03
N TRP A 158 15.95 -14.37 1.06
CA TRP A 158 15.83 -13.78 2.39
C TRP A 158 17.20 -13.38 2.94
N GLN A 159 18.19 -14.28 2.82
CA GLN A 159 19.58 -14.04 3.23
C GLN A 159 20.15 -12.79 2.57
N GLU A 160 20.02 -12.69 1.23
CA GLU A 160 20.51 -11.54 0.47
C GLU A 160 19.83 -10.22 0.92
N SER A 161 18.55 -10.27 1.34
CA SER A 161 17.86 -9.09 1.88
C SER A 161 18.44 -8.68 3.24
N VAL A 162 18.79 -9.64 4.11
CA VAL A 162 19.41 -9.37 5.41
C VAL A 162 20.80 -8.78 5.23
N GLU A 163 21.62 -9.35 4.34
CA GLU A 163 22.95 -8.83 4.00
C GLU A 163 22.87 -7.42 3.38
N GLY A 164 21.82 -7.13 2.59
CA GLY A 164 21.53 -5.79 2.10
C GLY A 164 21.23 -4.79 3.22
N MET A 165 20.49 -5.21 4.26
CA MET A 165 20.21 -4.39 5.44
C MET A 165 21.48 -4.13 6.27
N GLU A 166 22.34 -5.13 6.45
CA GLU A 166 23.61 -5.00 7.17
C GLU A 166 24.56 -4.02 6.46
N ARG A 167 24.70 -4.16 5.12
CA ARG A 167 25.47 -3.20 4.31
C ARG A 167 24.93 -1.78 4.40
N LEU A 168 23.60 -1.63 4.38
CA LEU A 168 22.95 -0.32 4.52
C LEU A 168 23.31 0.36 5.84
N VAL A 169 23.26 -0.39 6.95
CA VAL A 169 23.60 0.14 8.27
C VAL A 169 25.06 0.55 8.31
N GLU A 170 25.94 -0.24 7.72
CA GLU A 170 27.37 0.10 7.68
C GLU A 170 27.63 1.40 6.91
N GLN A 171 27.00 1.58 5.75
CA GLN A 171 27.10 2.84 4.98
C GLN A 171 26.56 4.03 5.78
N ALA A 172 25.42 3.86 6.46
CA ALA A 172 24.85 4.91 7.30
C ALA A 172 25.75 5.28 8.48
N ARG A 173 26.43 4.28 9.08
CA ARG A 173 27.40 4.49 10.17
C ARG A 173 28.64 5.26 9.71
N GLN A 174 29.03 5.07 8.45
CA GLN A 174 30.12 5.82 7.80
C GLN A 174 29.69 7.22 7.33
N GLY A 175 28.40 7.57 7.46
CA GLY A 175 27.85 8.84 7.00
C GLY A 175 27.51 8.89 5.51
N ASP A 176 27.68 7.78 4.76
CA ASP A 176 27.29 7.69 3.35
C ASP A 176 25.80 7.37 3.22
N PHE A 177 24.96 8.37 3.51
CA PHE A 177 23.51 8.24 3.41
C PHE A 177 23.02 8.08 1.96
N GLN A 178 23.80 8.50 0.98
CA GLN A 178 23.44 8.34 -0.43
C GLN A 178 23.59 6.87 -0.85
N ALA A 179 24.68 6.21 -0.48
CA ALA A 179 24.85 4.78 -0.68
C ALA A 179 23.83 3.97 0.12
N ALA A 180 23.58 4.36 1.39
CA ALA A 180 22.55 3.73 2.21
C ALA A 180 21.15 3.83 1.57
N ALA A 181 20.77 4.97 1.01
CA ALA A 181 19.49 5.16 0.32
C ALA A 181 19.35 4.26 -0.92
N ARG A 182 20.41 4.09 -1.72
CA ARG A 182 20.41 3.13 -2.84
C ARG A 182 20.18 1.69 -2.36
N LEU A 183 20.72 1.33 -1.20
CA LEU A 183 20.51 0.02 -0.59
C LEU A 183 19.07 -0.15 -0.06
N VAL A 184 18.44 0.92 0.45
CA VAL A 184 17.00 0.90 0.81
C VAL A 184 16.17 0.50 -0.42
N ASP A 185 16.44 1.14 -1.56
CA ASP A 185 15.72 0.86 -2.81
C ASP A 185 15.94 -0.57 -3.31
N ALA A 186 17.19 -1.06 -3.25
CA ALA A 186 17.53 -2.42 -3.63
C ALA A 186 16.79 -3.46 -2.77
N VAL A 187 16.81 -3.32 -1.44
CA VAL A 187 16.10 -4.20 -0.51
C VAL A 187 14.58 -4.15 -0.76
N ASN A 188 14.02 -2.97 -1.02
CA ASN A 188 12.60 -2.81 -1.34
C ASN A 188 12.23 -3.48 -2.67
N ALA A 189 13.08 -3.38 -3.69
CA ALA A 189 12.89 -4.04 -4.98
C ALA A 189 12.93 -5.57 -4.83
N GLN A 190 13.91 -6.09 -4.08
CA GLN A 190 14.05 -7.52 -3.80
C GLN A 190 12.83 -8.07 -3.03
N LYS A 191 12.36 -7.35 -2.00
CA LYS A 191 11.13 -7.69 -1.28
C LYS A 191 9.91 -7.76 -2.20
N LYS A 192 9.76 -6.82 -3.13
CA LYS A 192 8.68 -6.84 -4.14
C LYS A 192 8.81 -8.05 -5.06
N SER A 193 10.02 -8.34 -5.54
CA SER A 193 10.31 -9.50 -6.40
C SER A 193 9.98 -10.83 -5.70
N CYS A 194 10.44 -11.00 -4.45
CA CYS A 194 10.15 -12.18 -3.63
C CYS A 194 8.63 -12.36 -3.42
N HIS A 195 7.92 -11.28 -3.07
CA HIS A 195 6.45 -11.36 -2.97
C HIS A 195 5.77 -11.73 -4.29
N ARG A 196 6.24 -11.21 -5.43
CA ARG A 196 5.67 -11.56 -6.75
C ARG A 196 5.88 -13.03 -7.09
N ARG A 197 7.02 -13.61 -6.71
CA ARG A 197 7.38 -14.99 -7.04
C ARG A 197 6.61 -16.02 -6.21
N PHE A 198 6.21 -15.68 -4.98
CA PHE A 198 5.75 -16.68 -4.01
C PHE A 198 4.40 -16.39 -3.32
N LYS A 199 3.66 -15.35 -3.73
CA LYS A 199 2.38 -14.96 -3.14
C LYS A 199 1.23 -15.02 -4.14
#